data_AF-A0AAN5R685-F1
#
_entry.id   AF-A0AAN5R685-F1
#
_cell.length_a   1.000
_cell.length_b   1.000
_cell.length_c   1.000
_cell.angle_alpha   90.00
_cell.angle_beta   90.00
_cell.angle_gamma   90.00
#
_symmetry.space_group_name_H-M   'P 1'
#
loop_
_entity.id
_entity.type
_entity.pdbx_description
1 polymer ?
#
loop_
_entity_poly.entity_id
_entity_poly.type
_entity_poly.pdbx_seq_one_letter_code
_entity_poly.pdbx_strand_id
1 'polypeptide(L)'
;MKTKRILDPNIDIRTFPEVTADFSMTDISMGDLHANALLFLNILVRQGIIDISPENYAKFAEIYTLPELQADYWGTEAPVFTAENKKERLEEIKKQYNALIAQIKIINTKKLVRLIGDELVDRGVIDYFILKLLQALHDQGADFEVLLSNHGIEFVEACELFKENDNKLVAKRLGNIQHGNSFHALQEAIAAGAISNEEVLNIYHQVYKKHLKIISYSLDPDANEIKVFSHAGIGLNHIRGLARKFKVSYSEESAVDLAKTIDAINKKFAEKASAGEIHTLYTHDMMNRGYAGEYLNSTDEVVAATVWGREYGDLIRTSKKFTVTFIHGHDSYDPEKVEHVTLNNQLGQFQNNVGDLYLYATNGLRAVPIQYLNPDKKILSSREKNQPANANDYVVKIPHTKPSFFKITNPMMTFPDSYKQIWDSTKGGSNIARIKALLKDYTKEDSVFGSFWGLIFTLHWGRHHVKSVHQIAQTRYTSVEAILSDLKALKPKEGGSLDKRIKFIESQIRTQRCNNPDLQFNLK
;
A
#
# COMPACT_ATOMS: atom_id res chain seq x y z
N MET A 1 3.73 -26.75 3.66
CA MET A 1 4.78 -25.75 3.98
C MET A 1 4.41 -24.96 5.24
N LYS A 2 5.36 -24.39 5.99
CA LYS A 2 5.00 -23.53 7.14
C LYS A 2 4.70 -22.12 6.65
N THR A 3 3.64 -21.52 7.21
CA THR A 3 3.29 -20.12 6.97
C THR A 3 2.90 -19.41 8.23
N LYS A 4 3.10 -18.10 8.24
CA LYS A 4 2.74 -17.22 9.35
C LYS A 4 2.17 -15.93 8.80
N ARG A 5 0.94 -15.62 9.19
CA ARG A 5 0.39 -14.26 9.12
C ARG A 5 0.91 -13.52 10.34
N ILE A 6 1.60 -12.42 10.11
CA ILE A 6 2.15 -11.58 11.19
C ILE A 6 1.28 -10.34 11.26
N LEU A 7 0.70 -10.10 12.45
CA LEU A 7 -0.06 -8.91 12.77
C LEU A 7 0.67 -8.23 13.92
N ASP A 8 1.21 -7.05 13.65
CA ASP A 8 1.74 -6.16 14.68
C ASP A 8 0.73 -5.00 14.85
N PRO A 9 -0.12 -5.03 15.88
CA PRO A 9 -1.18 -4.05 16.02
C PRO A 9 -0.68 -2.71 16.55
N ASN A 10 -1.31 -1.62 16.09
CA ASN A 10 -1.08 -0.26 16.58
C ASN A 10 0.40 0.18 16.64
N ILE A 11 1.20 -0.16 15.63
CA ILE A 11 2.60 0.30 15.58
C ILE A 11 2.65 1.77 15.16
N ASP A 12 3.61 2.52 15.71
CA ASP A 12 3.99 3.84 15.22
C ASP A 12 5.29 3.73 14.44
N ILE A 13 5.24 3.87 13.12
CA ILE A 13 6.42 3.72 12.25
C ILE A 13 7.47 4.81 12.45
N ARG A 14 7.17 5.88 13.18
CA ARG A 14 8.15 6.92 13.54
C ARG A 14 9.04 6.52 14.72
N THR A 15 8.64 5.48 15.47
CA THR A 15 9.42 4.96 16.58
C THR A 15 10.34 3.83 16.12
N PHE A 16 11.53 3.74 16.71
CA PHE A 16 12.44 2.64 16.42
C PHE A 16 11.78 1.31 16.82
N PRO A 17 11.67 0.34 15.91
CA PRO A 17 10.90 -0.85 16.20
C PRO A 17 11.71 -1.90 16.96
N GLU A 18 11.02 -2.71 17.77
CA GLU A 18 11.57 -4.00 18.23
C GLU A 18 11.71 -4.98 17.06
N VAL A 19 12.80 -5.76 17.06
CA VAL A 19 13.02 -6.82 16.07
C VAL A 19 12.15 -8.02 16.41
N THR A 20 11.22 -8.38 15.53
CA THR A 20 10.26 -9.49 15.67
C THR A 20 10.48 -10.61 14.64
N ALA A 21 11.67 -10.60 14.01
CA ALA A 21 12.03 -11.51 12.94
C ALA A 21 11.91 -12.99 13.35
N ASP A 22 11.12 -13.75 12.60
CA ASP A 22 11.14 -15.21 12.65
C ASP A 22 12.24 -15.72 11.70
N PHE A 23 13.35 -16.22 12.25
CA PHE A 23 14.47 -16.73 11.46
C PHE A 23 14.23 -18.13 10.89
N SER A 24 13.14 -18.81 11.29
CA SER A 24 12.74 -20.08 10.69
C SER A 24 12.02 -19.90 9.34
N MET A 25 11.55 -18.69 9.05
CA MET A 25 10.94 -18.32 7.77
C MET A 25 11.98 -17.79 6.79
N THR A 26 11.86 -18.19 5.53
CA THR A 26 12.82 -17.86 4.48
C THR A 26 12.35 -16.75 3.55
N ASP A 27 11.09 -16.35 3.65
CA ASP A 27 10.58 -15.16 2.97
C ASP A 27 9.70 -14.30 3.88
N ILE A 28 9.58 -13.03 3.51
CA ILE A 28 8.65 -12.07 4.09
C ILE A 28 8.02 -11.25 2.96
N SER A 29 6.70 -11.20 2.95
CA SER A 29 5.90 -10.39 2.04
C SER A 29 5.29 -9.23 2.81
N MET A 30 5.49 -8.03 2.30
CA MET A 30 4.83 -6.80 2.78
C MET A 30 3.75 -6.38 1.79
N GLY A 31 2.62 -5.91 2.31
CA GLY A 31 1.53 -5.37 1.50
C GLY A 31 1.89 -4.08 0.76
N ASP A 32 0.87 -3.35 0.33
CA ASP A 32 1.04 -2.08 -0.40
C ASP A 32 1.79 -1.07 0.48
N LEU A 33 2.88 -0.50 -0.05
CA LEU A 33 3.73 0.43 0.70
C LEU A 33 3.26 1.89 0.58
N HIS A 34 2.44 2.21 -0.41
CA HIS A 34 2.01 3.56 -0.75
C HIS A 34 3.16 4.57 -0.86
N ALA A 35 4.28 4.13 -1.44
CA ALA A 35 5.55 4.86 -1.52
C ALA A 35 6.05 5.40 -0.17
N ASN A 36 5.69 4.76 0.94
CA ASN A 36 6.08 5.17 2.28
C ASN A 36 7.44 4.58 2.68
N ALA A 37 8.51 5.37 2.50
CA ALA A 37 9.87 4.94 2.79
C ALA A 37 10.13 4.65 4.28
N LEU A 38 9.42 5.32 5.19
CA LEU A 38 9.56 5.07 6.63
C LEU A 38 8.90 3.75 7.02
N LEU A 39 7.74 3.41 6.46
CA LEU A 39 7.11 2.11 6.62
C LEU A 39 8.02 1.00 6.08
N PHE A 40 8.59 1.20 4.88
CA PHE A 40 9.52 0.23 4.30
C PHE A 40 10.73 0.00 5.21
N LEU A 41 11.37 1.07 5.70
CA LEU A 41 12.47 0.99 6.66
C LEU A 41 12.04 0.25 7.94
N ASN A 42 10.88 0.59 8.50
CA ASN A 42 10.35 -0.03 9.71
C ASN A 42 10.23 -1.55 9.56
N ILE A 43 9.65 -2.01 8.45
CA ILE A 43 9.48 -3.44 8.15
C ILE A 43 10.85 -4.12 8.01
N LEU A 44 11.80 -3.51 7.30
CA LEU A 44 13.14 -4.07 7.11
C LEU A 44 13.89 -4.25 8.45
N VAL A 45 13.78 -3.30 9.37
CA VAL A 45 14.37 -3.41 10.72
C VAL A 45 13.64 -4.50 11.53
N ARG A 46 12.31 -4.44 11.62
CA ARG A 46 11.49 -5.42 12.37
C ARG A 46 11.79 -6.85 11.97
N GLN A 47 12.01 -7.07 10.67
CA GLN A 47 12.19 -8.40 10.10
C GLN A 47 13.65 -8.87 10.04
N GLY A 48 14.56 -8.09 10.66
CA GLY A 48 15.97 -8.42 10.76
C GLY A 48 16.64 -8.52 9.40
N ILE A 49 16.19 -7.71 8.44
CA ILE A 49 16.83 -7.59 7.11
C ILE A 49 17.99 -6.62 7.21
N ILE A 50 17.77 -5.50 7.90
CA ILE A 50 18.75 -4.43 8.06
C ILE A 50 19.03 -4.13 9.52
N ASP A 51 20.19 -3.54 9.75
CA ASP A 51 20.61 -2.93 11.00
C ASP A 51 20.85 -1.43 10.78
N ILE A 52 20.31 -0.62 11.67
CA ILE A 52 20.42 0.84 11.73
C ILE A 52 20.30 1.26 13.19
N SER A 53 21.10 2.25 13.62
CA SER A 53 21.01 2.71 15.01
C SER A 53 19.67 3.43 15.28
N PRO A 54 19.17 3.41 16.53
CA PRO A 54 17.96 4.16 16.90
C PRO A 54 18.05 5.66 16.59
N GLU A 55 19.22 6.26 16.76
CA GLU A 55 19.45 7.68 16.47
C GLU A 55 19.35 7.98 14.97
N ASN A 56 19.89 7.10 14.13
CA ASN A 56 19.81 7.25 12.67
C ASN A 56 18.39 6.96 12.15
N TYR A 57 17.67 6.02 12.76
CA TYR A 57 16.26 5.80 12.48
C TYR A 57 15.43 7.03 12.82
N ALA A 58 15.66 7.65 13.99
CA ALA A 58 14.96 8.87 14.38
C ALA A 58 15.20 10.02 13.39
N LYS A 59 16.45 10.20 12.93
CA LYS A 59 16.79 11.18 11.88
C LYS A 59 16.12 10.86 10.55
N PHE A 60 16.02 9.58 10.18
CA PHE A 60 15.31 9.16 8.98
C PHE A 60 13.82 9.55 9.09
N ALA A 61 13.18 9.23 10.22
CA ALA A 61 11.80 9.57 10.48
C ALA A 61 11.56 11.09 10.49
N GLU A 62 12.49 11.86 11.07
CA GLU A 62 12.47 13.33 11.05
C GLU A 62 12.50 13.85 9.61
N ILE A 63 13.48 13.43 8.80
CA ILE A 63 13.58 13.82 7.38
C ILE A 63 12.29 13.47 6.64
N TYR A 64 11.80 12.24 6.79
CA TYR A 64 10.59 11.78 6.10
C TYR A 64 9.34 12.59 6.48
N THR A 65 9.28 13.11 7.69
CA THR A 65 8.12 13.87 8.21
C THR A 65 8.33 15.38 8.25
N LEU A 66 9.41 15.89 7.62
CA LEU A 66 9.66 17.33 7.52
C LEU A 66 8.42 18.04 6.93
N PRO A 67 7.89 19.09 7.59
CA PRO A 67 6.69 19.78 7.12
C PRO A 67 6.79 20.33 5.70
N GLU A 68 7.99 20.76 5.28
CA GLU A 68 8.22 21.29 3.93
C GLU A 68 8.19 20.21 2.83
N LEU A 69 8.27 18.93 3.20
CA LEU A 69 8.13 17.79 2.29
C LEU A 69 6.71 17.22 2.26
N GLN A 70 5.80 17.68 3.13
CA GLN A 70 4.44 17.15 3.20
C GLN A 70 3.53 17.88 2.21
N ALA A 71 2.99 17.13 1.24
CA ALA A 71 1.85 17.57 0.44
C ALA A 71 0.58 17.67 1.30
N ASP A 72 -0.41 18.44 0.85
CA ASP A 72 -1.68 18.70 1.54
C ASP A 72 -1.54 19.29 2.97
N TYR A 73 -0.35 19.80 3.34
CA TYR A 73 -0.11 20.40 4.65
C TYR A 73 -0.47 21.90 4.68
N TRP A 74 0.01 22.67 3.69
CA TRP A 74 -0.35 24.09 3.49
C TRP A 74 -1.00 24.39 2.12
N GLY A 75 -0.99 23.40 1.23
CA GLY A 75 -1.47 23.47 -0.16
C GLY A 75 -1.36 22.10 -0.81
N THR A 76 -1.76 21.98 -2.08
CA THR A 76 -1.71 20.72 -2.82
C THR A 76 -0.29 20.19 -3.00
N GLU A 77 0.70 21.09 -3.10
CA GLU A 77 2.11 20.76 -3.23
C GLU A 77 2.85 20.93 -1.90
N ALA A 78 3.96 20.20 -1.74
CA ALA A 78 4.83 20.36 -0.59
C ALA A 78 5.52 21.74 -0.60
N PRO A 79 5.60 22.46 0.54
CA PRO A 79 6.13 23.84 0.59
C PRO A 79 7.53 24.02 0.00
N VAL A 80 8.37 22.99 0.04
CA VAL A 80 9.72 23.07 -0.53
C VAL A 80 9.72 23.41 -2.03
N PHE A 81 8.67 23.04 -2.78
CA PHE A 81 8.64 23.24 -4.24
C PHE A 81 8.30 24.67 -4.67
N THR A 82 7.74 25.46 -3.76
CA THR A 82 7.43 26.90 -3.96
C THR A 82 8.46 27.83 -3.32
N ALA A 83 9.42 27.29 -2.55
CA ALA A 83 10.47 28.08 -1.93
C ALA A 83 11.50 28.61 -2.96
N GLU A 84 11.96 29.84 -2.77
CA GLU A 84 12.99 30.47 -3.64
C GLU A 84 14.31 29.67 -3.63
N ASN A 85 14.71 29.14 -2.49
CA ASN A 85 15.92 28.34 -2.30
C ASN A 85 15.70 26.83 -2.46
N LYS A 86 14.64 26.41 -3.17
CA LYS A 86 14.23 24.99 -3.26
C LYS A 86 15.34 24.03 -3.67
N LYS A 87 16.20 24.41 -4.61
CA LYS A 87 17.30 23.57 -5.07
C LYS A 87 18.27 23.26 -3.93
N GLU A 88 18.76 24.29 -3.24
CA GLU A 88 19.72 24.16 -2.15
C GLU A 88 19.13 23.36 -0.99
N ARG A 89 17.85 23.61 -0.67
CA ARG A 89 17.16 22.88 0.39
C ARG A 89 16.98 21.40 0.06
N LEU A 90 16.58 21.09 -1.16
CA LEU A 90 16.44 19.70 -1.62
C LEU A 90 17.79 18.98 -1.69
N GLU A 91 18.87 19.66 -2.10
CA GLU A 91 20.23 19.11 -2.08
C GLU A 91 20.71 18.79 -0.64
N GLU A 92 20.40 19.66 0.32
CA GLU A 92 20.70 19.42 1.74
C GLU A 92 19.97 18.18 2.27
N ILE A 93 18.65 18.10 2.03
CA ILE A 93 17.81 16.96 2.42
C ILE A 93 18.33 15.68 1.78
N LYS A 94 18.60 15.70 0.47
CA LYS A 94 19.18 14.57 -0.27
C LYS A 94 20.50 14.12 0.33
N LYS A 95 21.39 15.06 0.66
CA LYS A 95 22.71 14.77 1.25
C LYS A 95 22.57 14.10 2.62
N GLN A 96 21.71 14.64 3.50
CA GLN A 96 21.46 14.07 4.82
C GLN A 96 20.86 12.66 4.71
N TYR A 97 19.86 12.50 3.83
CA TYR A 97 19.23 11.21 3.57
C TYR A 97 20.24 10.16 3.07
N ASN A 98 21.06 10.51 2.07
CA ASN A 98 22.08 9.60 1.53
C ASN A 98 23.15 9.23 2.58
N ALA A 99 23.49 10.14 3.49
CA ALA A 99 24.38 9.84 4.60
C ALA A 99 23.78 8.84 5.61
N LEU A 100 22.45 8.83 5.78
CA LEU A 100 21.75 7.80 6.56
C LEU A 100 21.74 6.46 5.82
N ILE A 101 21.44 6.46 4.51
CA ILE A 101 21.47 5.24 3.69
C ILE A 101 22.84 4.56 3.74
N ALA A 102 23.93 5.34 3.69
CA ALA A 102 25.30 4.82 3.78
C ALA A 102 25.62 4.12 5.12
N GLN A 103 24.81 4.35 6.16
CA GLN A 103 24.97 3.74 7.49
C GLN A 103 24.02 2.55 7.71
N ILE A 104 23.16 2.23 6.75
CA ILE A 104 22.31 1.03 6.81
C ILE A 104 23.13 -0.18 6.39
N LYS A 105 23.11 -1.22 7.23
CA LYS A 105 23.77 -2.50 6.95
C LYS A 105 22.74 -3.59 6.69
N ILE A 106 22.86 -4.30 5.58
CA ILE A 106 22.08 -5.53 5.36
C ILE A 106 22.69 -6.65 6.22
N ILE A 107 21.88 -7.21 7.12
CA ILE A 107 22.30 -8.28 8.04
C ILE A 107 21.73 -9.65 7.67
N ASN A 108 20.73 -9.70 6.78
CA ASN A 108 20.18 -10.95 6.27
C ASN A 108 20.01 -10.91 4.75
N THR A 109 20.90 -11.62 4.05
CA THR A 109 20.90 -11.76 2.59
C THR A 109 20.21 -13.04 2.10
N LYS A 110 19.75 -13.90 3.02
CA LYS A 110 19.14 -15.20 2.70
C LYS A 110 17.63 -15.17 2.67
N LYS A 111 17.02 -14.29 3.49
CA LYS A 111 15.57 -14.12 3.55
C LYS A 111 15.13 -13.29 2.35
N LEU A 112 14.14 -13.79 1.60
CA LEU A 112 13.49 -13.02 0.55
C LEU A 112 12.67 -11.89 1.15
N VAL A 113 12.79 -10.71 0.57
CA VAL A 113 11.88 -9.59 0.80
C VAL A 113 10.99 -9.42 -0.44
N ARG A 114 9.69 -9.68 -0.30
CA ARG A 114 8.71 -9.53 -1.39
C ARG A 114 7.87 -8.29 -1.16
N LEU A 115 7.95 -7.34 -2.09
CA LEU A 115 7.10 -6.17 -2.13
C LEU A 115 5.89 -6.51 -2.99
N ILE A 116 4.69 -6.48 -2.40
CA ILE A 116 3.46 -6.78 -3.13
C ILE A 116 3.10 -5.69 -4.13
N GLY A 117 3.58 -4.46 -3.96
CA GLY A 117 3.47 -3.38 -4.93
C GLY A 117 3.34 -2.02 -4.26
N ASP A 118 3.02 -1.03 -5.09
CA ASP A 118 2.77 0.37 -4.70
C ASP A 118 3.91 0.99 -3.88
N GLU A 119 5.14 0.55 -4.18
CA GLU A 119 6.36 1.06 -3.58
C GLU A 119 6.83 2.38 -4.23
N LEU A 120 6.34 2.72 -5.42
CA LEU A 120 6.62 3.96 -6.14
C LEU A 120 5.33 4.55 -6.71
N VAL A 121 5.37 5.83 -7.11
CA VAL A 121 4.26 6.55 -7.76
C VAL A 121 2.95 6.51 -6.95
N ASP A 122 3.02 6.68 -5.64
CA ASP A 122 1.84 6.67 -4.77
C ASP A 122 1.85 7.92 -3.84
N ARG A 123 1.12 7.86 -2.73
CA ARG A 123 0.82 8.96 -1.81
C ARG A 123 1.98 9.36 -0.90
N GLY A 124 3.08 8.61 -0.93
CA GLY A 124 4.28 8.87 -0.13
C GLY A 124 4.95 10.20 -0.46
N VAL A 125 6.06 10.49 0.24
CA VAL A 125 6.73 11.79 0.17
C VAL A 125 7.47 12.02 -1.15
N ILE A 126 8.41 11.13 -1.49
CA ILE A 126 9.21 11.23 -2.71
C ILE A 126 9.80 9.85 -3.07
N ASP A 127 9.65 9.43 -4.33
CA ASP A 127 10.09 8.11 -4.81
C ASP A 127 11.59 7.88 -4.65
N TYR A 128 12.39 8.96 -4.64
CA TYR A 128 13.83 8.89 -4.40
C TYR A 128 14.18 8.11 -3.13
N PHE A 129 13.39 8.25 -2.07
CA PHE A 129 13.69 7.59 -0.80
C PHE A 129 13.59 6.06 -0.91
N ILE A 130 12.52 5.53 -1.53
CA ILE A 130 12.37 4.10 -1.78
C ILE A 130 13.45 3.61 -2.74
N LEU A 131 13.72 4.34 -3.83
CA LEU A 131 14.74 3.97 -4.81
C LEU A 131 16.13 3.77 -4.17
N LYS A 132 16.53 4.63 -3.22
CA LYS A 132 17.80 4.48 -2.50
C LYS A 132 17.82 3.32 -1.51
N LEU A 133 16.69 3.00 -0.87
CA LEU A 133 16.58 1.80 -0.03
C LEU A 133 16.70 0.52 -0.86
N LEU A 134 16.03 0.47 -2.02
CA LEU A 134 16.16 -0.64 -2.97
C LEU A 134 17.58 -0.78 -3.51
N GLN A 135 18.24 0.34 -3.82
CA GLN A 135 19.64 0.33 -4.21
C GLN A 135 20.54 -0.23 -3.10
N ALA A 136 20.36 0.19 -1.84
CA ALA A 136 21.15 -0.33 -0.73
C ALA A 136 20.94 -1.84 -0.50
N LEU A 137 19.70 -2.32 -0.63
CA LEU A 137 19.39 -3.76 -0.60
C LEU A 137 20.13 -4.51 -1.70
N HIS A 138 20.09 -4.00 -2.93
CA HIS A 138 20.77 -4.60 -4.07
C HIS A 138 22.30 -4.64 -3.93
N ASP A 139 22.90 -3.49 -3.63
CA ASP A 139 24.35 -3.32 -3.56
C ASP A 139 24.99 -4.18 -2.46
N GLN A 140 24.24 -4.45 -1.38
CA GLN A 140 24.68 -5.30 -0.27
C GLN A 140 24.15 -6.75 -0.37
N GLY A 141 23.53 -7.13 -1.49
CA GLY A 141 23.18 -8.51 -1.82
C GLY A 141 21.97 -9.08 -1.08
N ALA A 142 21.04 -8.25 -0.63
CA ALA A 142 19.74 -8.73 -0.15
C ALA A 142 18.95 -9.40 -1.30
N ASP A 143 18.21 -10.44 -0.97
CA ASP A 143 17.32 -11.11 -1.92
C ASP A 143 15.94 -10.46 -1.84
N PHE A 144 15.52 -9.78 -2.91
CA PHE A 144 14.20 -9.16 -2.96
C PHE A 144 13.55 -9.28 -4.34
N GLU A 145 12.22 -9.14 -4.36
CA GLU A 145 11.43 -9.05 -5.58
C GLU A 145 10.28 -8.07 -5.40
N VAL A 146 9.87 -7.44 -6.50
CA VAL A 146 8.81 -6.44 -6.55
C VAL A 146 7.73 -6.95 -7.51
N LEU A 147 6.51 -7.10 -7.02
CA LEU A 147 5.38 -7.46 -7.88
C LEU A 147 4.89 -6.23 -8.63
N LEU A 148 4.67 -6.38 -9.93
CA LEU A 148 4.20 -5.30 -10.80
C LEU A 148 2.82 -4.82 -10.35
N SER A 149 2.71 -3.53 -10.02
CA SER A 149 1.45 -2.87 -9.69
C SER A 149 1.03 -1.83 -10.74
N ASN A 150 -0.20 -1.35 -10.64
CA ASN A 150 -0.71 -0.26 -11.46
C ASN A 150 0.06 1.06 -11.22
N HIS A 151 0.56 1.30 -10.00
CA HIS A 151 1.42 2.43 -9.68
C HIS A 151 2.85 2.22 -10.19
N GLY A 152 3.48 1.09 -9.88
CA GLY A 152 4.86 0.80 -10.31
C GLY A 152 5.05 0.83 -11.83
N ILE A 153 4.03 0.41 -12.60
CA ILE A 153 4.10 0.43 -14.08
C ILE A 153 4.09 1.85 -14.68
N GLU A 154 3.69 2.89 -13.93
CA GLU A 154 3.90 4.29 -14.34
C GLU A 154 5.35 4.71 -14.27
N PHE A 155 6.05 4.34 -13.20
CA PHE A 155 7.47 4.61 -13.07
C PHE A 155 8.25 3.92 -14.18
N VAL A 156 7.90 2.66 -14.47
CA VAL A 156 8.49 1.89 -15.57
C VAL A 156 8.29 2.61 -16.91
N GLU A 157 7.06 2.99 -17.26
CA GLU A 157 6.75 3.67 -18.52
C GLU A 157 7.51 5.00 -18.65
N ALA A 158 7.56 5.80 -17.58
CA ALA A 158 8.27 7.06 -17.57
C ALA A 158 9.78 6.89 -17.82
N CYS A 159 10.38 5.82 -17.30
CA CYS A 159 11.79 5.51 -17.53
C CYS A 159 12.04 4.93 -18.92
N GLU A 160 11.19 4.01 -19.39
CA GLU A 160 11.34 3.38 -20.72
C GLU A 160 11.16 4.39 -21.85
N LEU A 161 10.21 5.32 -21.70
CA LEU A 161 9.90 6.36 -22.69
C LEU A 161 10.65 7.67 -22.43
N PHE A 162 11.74 7.64 -21.67
CA PHE A 162 12.48 8.85 -21.28
C PHE A 162 12.96 9.64 -22.51
N LYS A 163 13.52 8.96 -23.51
CA LYS A 163 14.03 9.61 -24.73
C LYS A 163 12.90 10.12 -25.62
N GLU A 164 11.84 9.35 -25.72
CA GLU A 164 10.63 9.64 -26.48
C GLU A 164 9.86 10.83 -25.89
N ASN A 165 10.01 11.09 -24.58
CA ASN A 165 9.46 12.25 -23.89
C ASN A 165 10.51 13.36 -23.68
N ASP A 166 11.37 13.60 -24.66
CA ASP A 166 12.35 14.70 -24.67
C ASP A 166 13.31 14.70 -23.46
N ASN A 167 13.78 13.52 -23.06
CA ASN A 167 14.65 13.32 -21.89
C ASN A 167 14.00 13.80 -20.58
N LYS A 168 12.69 13.54 -20.42
CA LYS A 168 11.95 13.82 -19.19
C LYS A 168 11.22 12.56 -18.71
N LEU A 169 11.25 12.35 -17.40
CA LEU A 169 10.40 11.35 -16.75
C LEU A 169 8.97 11.90 -16.67
N VAL A 170 8.04 11.33 -17.44
CA VAL A 170 6.64 11.76 -17.49
C VAL A 170 5.71 10.57 -17.31
N ALA A 171 4.87 10.61 -16.28
CA ALA A 171 3.77 9.68 -16.10
C ALA A 171 2.46 10.36 -16.55
N LYS A 172 1.88 9.90 -17.66
CA LYS A 172 0.66 10.51 -18.24
C LYS A 172 -0.63 9.86 -17.74
N ARG A 173 -0.55 8.76 -16.97
CA ARG A 173 -1.68 7.88 -16.67
C ARG A 173 -2.39 8.22 -15.35
N LEU A 174 -1.69 8.39 -14.23
CA LEU A 174 -2.27 8.98 -13.01
C LEU A 174 -2.36 10.50 -13.17
N GLY A 175 -3.45 10.96 -13.80
CA GLY A 175 -3.74 12.39 -13.92
C GLY A 175 -4.06 13.11 -12.58
N ASN A 176 -4.15 12.37 -11.46
CA ASN A 176 -4.36 12.94 -10.13
C ASN A 176 -3.04 12.96 -9.34
N ILE A 177 -2.47 14.16 -9.19
CA ILE A 177 -1.22 14.42 -8.46
C ILE A 177 -1.25 13.82 -7.04
N GLN A 178 -2.41 13.80 -6.37
CA GLN A 178 -2.52 13.27 -4.99
C GLN A 178 -2.36 11.75 -4.90
N HIS A 179 -2.65 11.00 -5.97
CA HIS A 179 -2.49 9.55 -6.00
C HIS A 179 -1.11 9.10 -6.50
N GLY A 180 -0.30 10.02 -7.02
CA GLY A 180 1.08 9.79 -7.46
C GLY A 180 2.06 10.83 -6.92
N ASN A 181 1.79 11.35 -5.71
CA ASN A 181 2.52 12.46 -5.10
C ASN A 181 4.03 12.19 -5.03
N SER A 182 4.42 10.98 -4.66
CA SER A 182 5.83 10.61 -4.49
C SER A 182 6.61 10.71 -5.81
N PHE A 183 5.99 10.41 -6.94
CA PHE A 183 6.59 10.56 -8.26
C PHE A 183 6.56 12.01 -8.74
N HIS A 184 5.47 12.74 -8.49
CA HIS A 184 5.40 14.16 -8.79
C HIS A 184 6.51 14.95 -8.05
N ALA A 185 6.69 14.69 -6.76
CA ALA A 185 7.77 15.25 -5.95
C ALA A 185 9.16 14.91 -6.51
N LEU A 186 9.34 13.71 -7.06
CA LEU A 186 10.59 13.32 -7.73
C LEU A 186 10.81 14.13 -9.01
N GLN A 187 9.77 14.31 -9.83
CA GLN A 187 9.83 15.13 -11.05
C GLN A 187 10.18 16.58 -10.73
N GLU A 188 9.55 17.18 -9.72
CA GLU A 188 9.83 18.56 -9.29
C GLU A 188 11.25 18.71 -8.72
N ALA A 189 11.74 17.74 -7.95
CA ALA A 189 13.12 17.75 -7.45
C ALA A 189 14.17 17.61 -8.57
N ILE A 190 13.84 16.88 -9.64
CA ILE A 190 14.66 16.81 -10.86
C ILE A 190 14.62 18.14 -11.62
N ALA A 191 13.43 18.74 -11.78
CA ALA A 191 13.26 20.03 -12.44
C ALA A 191 14.00 21.16 -11.71
N ALA A 192 14.04 21.11 -10.37
CA ALA A 192 14.85 22.00 -9.55
C ALA A 192 16.36 21.76 -9.65
N GLY A 193 16.80 20.65 -10.27
CA GLY A 193 18.20 20.28 -10.44
C GLY A 193 18.87 19.68 -9.20
N ALA A 194 18.11 19.29 -8.17
CA ALA A 194 18.62 18.65 -6.96
C ALA A 194 18.82 17.13 -7.12
N ILE A 195 18.05 16.51 -8.01
CA ILE A 195 18.18 15.09 -8.40
C ILE A 195 18.44 15.03 -9.90
N SER A 196 19.36 14.16 -10.34
CA SER A 196 19.62 13.98 -11.77
C SER A 196 18.79 12.83 -12.34
N ASN A 197 18.34 12.98 -13.59
CA ASN A 197 17.71 11.88 -14.34
C ASN A 197 18.62 10.66 -14.42
N GLU A 198 19.93 10.87 -14.62
CA GLU A 198 20.92 9.79 -14.72
C GLU A 198 20.95 8.92 -13.46
N GLU A 199 20.89 9.52 -12.26
CA GLU A 199 20.86 8.78 -11.00
C GLU A 199 19.61 7.88 -10.94
N VAL A 200 18.45 8.43 -11.27
CA VAL A 200 17.16 7.70 -11.24
C VAL A 200 17.14 6.59 -12.29
N LEU A 201 17.53 6.87 -13.53
CA LEU A 201 17.58 5.89 -14.62
C LEU A 201 18.59 4.79 -14.34
N ASN A 202 19.72 5.09 -13.70
CA ASN A 202 20.69 4.08 -13.29
C ASN A 202 20.08 3.14 -12.24
N ILE A 203 19.38 3.65 -11.23
CA ILE A 203 18.69 2.80 -10.25
C ILE A 203 17.59 1.97 -10.95
N TYR A 204 16.80 2.57 -11.85
CA TYR A 204 15.79 1.85 -12.61
C TYR A 204 16.39 0.66 -13.39
N HIS A 205 17.45 0.91 -14.16
CA HIS A 205 18.05 -0.10 -15.02
C HIS A 205 18.87 -1.16 -14.27
N GLN A 206 19.62 -0.75 -13.25
CA GLN A 206 20.53 -1.66 -12.55
C GLN A 206 19.85 -2.42 -11.43
N VAL A 207 18.87 -1.79 -10.78
CA VAL A 207 18.21 -2.30 -9.58
C VAL A 207 16.76 -2.65 -9.92
N TYR A 208 15.88 -1.66 -10.03
CA TYR A 208 14.43 -1.86 -9.97
C TYR A 208 13.92 -2.88 -10.99
N LYS A 209 14.17 -2.66 -12.29
CA LYS A 209 13.55 -3.46 -13.36
C LYS A 209 13.96 -4.93 -13.36
N LYS A 210 15.12 -5.26 -12.79
CA LYS A 210 15.64 -6.64 -12.72
C LYS A 210 15.00 -7.47 -11.60
N HIS A 211 14.39 -6.80 -10.61
CA HIS A 211 13.71 -7.46 -9.49
C HIS A 211 12.18 -7.47 -9.67
N LEU A 212 11.67 -6.92 -10.78
CA LEU A 212 10.24 -6.96 -11.10
C LEU A 212 9.78 -8.36 -11.53
N LYS A 213 8.59 -8.74 -11.06
CA LYS A 213 7.85 -9.92 -11.50
C LYS A 213 6.38 -9.57 -11.69
N ILE A 214 5.69 -10.20 -12.64
CA ILE A 214 4.23 -10.00 -12.78
C ILE A 214 3.52 -10.72 -11.63
N ILE A 215 3.93 -11.96 -11.38
CA ILE A 215 3.41 -12.85 -10.33
C ILE A 215 4.57 -13.66 -9.76
N SER A 216 4.46 -14.09 -8.52
CA SER A 216 5.48 -14.92 -7.87
C SER A 216 4.87 -16.10 -7.13
N TYR A 217 5.70 -16.96 -6.55
CA TYR A 217 5.24 -18.08 -5.76
C TYR A 217 6.18 -18.49 -4.63
N SER A 218 5.65 -19.30 -3.72
CA SER A 218 6.36 -20.16 -2.77
C SER A 218 5.79 -21.58 -2.87
N LEU A 219 6.65 -22.58 -2.97
CA LEU A 219 6.32 -23.95 -3.38
C LEU A 219 6.71 -24.96 -2.30
N ASP A 220 5.81 -25.88 -2.01
CA ASP A 220 6.11 -27.10 -1.27
C ASP A 220 5.87 -28.30 -2.21
N PRO A 221 6.92 -28.84 -2.84
CA PRO A 221 6.78 -29.90 -3.83
C PRO A 221 6.28 -31.21 -3.20
N ASP A 222 6.67 -31.50 -1.95
CA ASP A 222 6.32 -32.73 -1.26
C ASP A 222 4.84 -32.74 -0.86
N ALA A 223 4.31 -31.59 -0.44
CA ALA A 223 2.89 -31.40 -0.14
C ALA A 223 2.04 -31.14 -1.40
N ASN A 224 2.65 -30.99 -2.57
CA ASN A 224 2.00 -30.52 -3.80
C ASN A 224 1.15 -29.25 -3.54
N GLU A 225 1.75 -28.27 -2.86
CA GLU A 225 1.14 -27.02 -2.42
C GLU A 225 1.90 -25.83 -3.03
N ILE A 226 1.18 -24.83 -3.53
CA ILE A 226 1.77 -23.57 -4.03
C ILE A 226 1.02 -22.36 -3.48
N LYS A 227 1.78 -21.35 -3.09
CA LYS A 227 1.29 -20.02 -2.72
C LYS A 227 1.65 -19.06 -3.83
N VAL A 228 0.66 -18.45 -4.46
CA VAL A 228 0.85 -17.49 -5.55
C VAL A 228 0.74 -16.08 -4.98
N PHE A 229 1.70 -15.23 -5.34
CA PHE A 229 1.72 -13.83 -4.95
C PHE A 229 1.50 -12.93 -6.16
N SER A 230 0.63 -11.93 -6.01
CA SER A 230 0.34 -10.90 -7.01
C SER A 230 0.09 -9.57 -6.32
N HIS A 231 0.17 -8.45 -7.07
CA HIS A 231 -0.19 -7.15 -6.51
C HIS A 231 -1.70 -7.10 -6.16
N ALA A 232 -2.55 -7.41 -7.14
CA ALA A 232 -4.01 -7.43 -6.96
C ALA A 232 -4.59 -8.86 -6.94
N GLY A 233 -5.87 -9.00 -6.61
CA GLY A 233 -6.56 -10.28 -6.56
C GLY A 233 -6.73 -10.94 -7.94
N ILE A 234 -6.12 -12.11 -8.15
CA ILE A 234 -6.18 -12.87 -9.42
C ILE A 234 -6.55 -14.34 -9.22
N GLY A 235 -6.66 -15.10 -10.30
CA GLY A 235 -6.82 -16.56 -10.28
C GLY A 235 -5.93 -17.27 -11.31
N LEU A 236 -6.08 -18.60 -11.39
CA LEU A 236 -5.42 -19.46 -12.37
C LEU A 236 -5.77 -19.07 -13.82
N ASN A 237 -6.96 -18.51 -14.04
CA ASN A 237 -7.40 -17.97 -15.32
C ASN A 237 -6.49 -16.82 -15.81
N HIS A 238 -6.07 -15.91 -14.92
CA HIS A 238 -5.10 -14.86 -15.24
C HIS A 238 -3.74 -15.44 -15.60
N ILE A 239 -3.24 -16.43 -14.84
CA ILE A 239 -1.96 -17.10 -15.11
C ILE A 239 -1.99 -17.77 -16.49
N ARG A 240 -3.10 -18.43 -16.85
CA ARG A 240 -3.31 -19.00 -18.19
C ARG A 240 -3.31 -17.94 -19.28
N GLY A 241 -3.97 -16.81 -19.04
CA GLY A 241 -3.97 -15.68 -19.97
C GLY A 241 -2.57 -15.08 -20.16
N LEU A 242 -1.80 -14.91 -19.08
CA LEU A 242 -0.41 -14.47 -19.13
C LEU A 242 0.46 -15.45 -19.93
N ALA A 243 0.35 -16.75 -19.67
CA ALA A 243 1.06 -17.77 -20.43
C ALA A 243 0.76 -17.67 -21.94
N ARG A 244 -0.51 -17.47 -22.30
CA ARG A 244 -0.94 -17.26 -23.69
C ARG A 244 -0.34 -15.98 -24.29
N LYS A 245 -0.41 -14.84 -23.58
CA LYS A 245 0.14 -13.55 -24.05
C LYS A 245 1.64 -13.63 -24.28
N PHE A 246 2.38 -14.29 -23.39
CA PHE A 246 3.82 -14.48 -23.50
C PHE A 246 4.24 -15.68 -24.36
N LYS A 247 3.27 -16.40 -24.96
CA LYS A 247 3.50 -17.57 -25.83
C LYS A 247 4.35 -18.66 -25.15
N VAL A 248 4.08 -18.93 -23.87
CA VAL A 248 4.69 -20.03 -23.11
C VAL A 248 3.64 -21.09 -22.78
N SER A 249 4.08 -22.33 -22.59
CA SER A 249 3.18 -23.43 -22.23
C SER A 249 2.60 -23.24 -20.82
N TYR A 250 1.27 -23.37 -20.72
CA TYR A 250 0.56 -23.41 -19.45
C TYR A 250 0.38 -24.86 -19.01
N SER A 251 0.77 -25.18 -17.77
CA SER A 251 0.46 -26.45 -17.12
C SER A 251 0.03 -26.21 -15.68
N GLU A 252 -1.01 -26.91 -15.26
CA GLU A 252 -1.51 -26.93 -13.88
C GLU A 252 -1.68 -28.38 -13.41
N GLU A 253 -0.94 -29.33 -13.99
CA GLU A 253 -1.01 -30.75 -13.61
C GLU A 253 -0.55 -31.01 -12.17
N SER A 254 0.33 -30.15 -11.65
CA SER A 254 0.85 -30.16 -10.28
C SER A 254 1.25 -28.75 -9.84
N ALA A 255 1.49 -28.55 -8.54
CA ALA A 255 2.05 -27.31 -8.02
C ALA A 255 3.42 -26.98 -8.65
N VAL A 256 4.24 -28.00 -8.89
CA VAL A 256 5.56 -27.88 -9.54
C VAL A 256 5.42 -27.41 -10.99
N ASP A 257 4.45 -27.92 -11.73
CA ASP A 257 4.24 -27.52 -13.13
C ASP A 257 3.67 -26.11 -13.24
N LEU A 258 2.79 -25.71 -12.32
CA LEU A 258 2.34 -24.32 -12.25
C LEU A 258 3.51 -23.38 -11.93
N ALA A 259 4.40 -23.75 -11.00
CA ALA A 259 5.61 -22.98 -10.70
C ALA A 259 6.49 -22.79 -11.95
N LYS A 260 6.72 -23.85 -12.74
CA LYS A 260 7.45 -23.76 -14.03
C LYS A 260 6.76 -22.84 -15.03
N THR A 261 5.43 -22.86 -15.11
CA THR A 261 4.67 -21.93 -15.95
C THR A 261 4.88 -20.49 -15.50
N ILE A 262 4.84 -20.21 -14.19
CA ILE A 262 5.12 -18.87 -13.64
C ILE A 262 6.55 -18.41 -13.95
N ASP A 263 7.53 -19.30 -13.81
CA ASP A 263 8.93 -19.00 -14.16
C ASP A 263 9.09 -18.67 -15.66
N ALA A 264 8.40 -19.41 -16.53
CA ALA A 264 8.41 -19.14 -17.97
C ALA A 264 7.77 -17.79 -18.33
N ILE A 265 6.68 -17.41 -17.65
CA ILE A 265 6.05 -16.09 -17.79
C ILE A 265 7.02 -15.00 -17.37
N ASN A 266 7.60 -15.09 -16.17
CA ASN A 266 8.52 -14.08 -15.66
C ASN A 266 9.80 -13.96 -16.48
N LYS A 267 10.30 -15.06 -17.06
CA LYS A 267 11.41 -15.01 -18.01
C LYS A 267 11.08 -14.15 -19.21
N LYS A 268 9.90 -14.33 -19.82
CA LYS A 268 9.45 -13.50 -20.95
C LYS A 268 9.19 -12.05 -20.57
N PHE A 269 8.69 -11.81 -19.37
CA PHE A 269 8.58 -10.46 -18.83
C PHE A 269 9.95 -9.80 -18.62
N ALA A 270 10.94 -10.52 -18.10
CA ALA A 270 12.29 -10.01 -17.91
C ALA A 270 13.00 -9.69 -19.24
N GLU A 271 12.72 -10.44 -20.31
CA GLU A 271 13.14 -10.09 -21.68
C GLU A 271 12.58 -8.71 -22.09
N LYS A 272 11.29 -8.44 -21.81
CA LYS A 272 10.66 -7.14 -22.05
C LYS A 272 11.28 -6.02 -21.21
N ALA A 273 11.51 -6.27 -19.92
CA ALA A 273 12.20 -5.32 -19.03
C ALA A 273 13.61 -4.97 -19.53
N SER A 274 14.33 -5.96 -20.07
CA SER A 274 15.67 -5.76 -20.60
C SER A 274 15.66 -4.88 -21.86
N ALA A 275 14.70 -5.13 -22.75
CA ALA A 275 14.51 -4.37 -23.98
C ALA A 275 13.89 -2.97 -23.79
N GLY A 276 13.37 -2.66 -22.61
CA GLY A 276 12.63 -1.41 -22.37
C GLY A 276 11.25 -1.43 -23.05
N GLU A 277 10.60 -2.58 -23.08
CA GLU A 277 9.35 -2.82 -23.79
C GLU A 277 8.19 -3.24 -22.87
N ILE A 278 8.28 -3.02 -21.55
CA ILE A 278 7.16 -3.34 -20.64
C ILE A 278 5.93 -2.50 -21.02
N HIS A 279 6.12 -1.23 -21.37
CA HIS A 279 5.04 -0.33 -21.80
C HIS A 279 4.25 -0.86 -23.02
N THR A 280 4.81 -1.78 -23.82
CA THR A 280 4.13 -2.39 -24.97
C THR A 280 3.12 -3.48 -24.58
N LEU A 281 3.11 -3.89 -23.32
CA LEU A 281 2.27 -5.00 -22.84
C LEU A 281 0.84 -4.58 -22.51
N TYR A 282 0.53 -3.29 -22.51
CA TYR A 282 -0.78 -2.72 -22.25
C TYR A 282 -0.98 -1.46 -23.10
N THR A 283 -2.19 -0.91 -23.10
CA THR A 283 -2.47 0.43 -23.64
C THR A 283 -3.02 1.33 -22.53
N HIS A 284 -2.96 2.64 -22.74
CA HIS A 284 -3.54 3.60 -21.79
C HIS A 284 -5.05 3.39 -21.62
N ASP A 285 -5.76 3.02 -22.69
CA ASP A 285 -7.19 2.65 -22.63
C ASP A 285 -7.44 1.46 -21.69
N MET A 286 -6.67 0.38 -21.81
CA MET A 286 -6.80 -0.79 -20.93
C MET A 286 -6.60 -0.42 -19.46
N MET A 287 -5.64 0.47 -19.18
CA MET A 287 -5.36 0.91 -17.82
C MET A 287 -6.44 1.85 -17.28
N ASN A 288 -7.03 2.71 -18.13
CA ASN A 288 -8.18 3.54 -17.77
C ASN A 288 -9.42 2.69 -17.44
N ARG A 289 -9.70 1.67 -18.25
CA ARG A 289 -10.79 0.71 -17.99
C ARG A 289 -10.54 -0.12 -16.73
N GLY A 290 -9.28 -0.53 -16.51
CA GLY A 290 -8.86 -1.16 -15.26
C GLY A 290 -9.10 -0.28 -14.03
N TYR A 291 -8.78 1.01 -14.12
CA TYR A 291 -9.10 1.99 -13.07
C TYR A 291 -10.62 2.15 -12.86
N ALA A 292 -11.40 2.19 -13.95
CA ALA A 292 -12.85 2.34 -13.91
C ALA A 292 -13.60 1.12 -13.33
N GLY A 293 -12.90 0.01 -13.08
CA GLY A 293 -13.52 -1.22 -12.54
C GLY A 293 -14.15 -2.11 -13.61
N GLU A 294 -13.82 -1.88 -14.89
CA GLU A 294 -14.39 -2.63 -16.01
C GLU A 294 -13.77 -4.04 -16.15
N TYR A 295 -14.47 -4.89 -16.90
CA TYR A 295 -13.99 -6.21 -17.31
C TYR A 295 -12.89 -6.09 -18.37
N LEU A 296 -11.84 -6.91 -18.25
CA LEU A 296 -10.68 -6.92 -19.15
C LEU A 296 -10.43 -8.34 -19.66
N ASN A 297 -11.31 -8.86 -20.50
CA ASN A 297 -11.37 -10.29 -20.84
C ASN A 297 -10.58 -10.71 -22.10
N SER A 298 -9.97 -9.77 -22.83
CA SER A 298 -9.17 -10.09 -24.02
C SER A 298 -7.73 -10.46 -23.66
N THR A 299 -7.11 -11.36 -24.42
CA THR A 299 -5.71 -11.79 -24.21
C THR A 299 -4.73 -10.61 -24.21
N ASP A 300 -5.00 -9.56 -24.98
CA ASP A 300 -4.14 -8.38 -25.01
C ASP A 300 -4.20 -7.57 -23.70
N GLU A 301 -5.28 -7.71 -22.93
CA GLU A 301 -5.56 -6.93 -21.73
C GLU A 301 -5.06 -7.61 -20.44
N VAL A 302 -4.63 -8.88 -20.51
CA VAL A 302 -4.39 -9.69 -19.31
C VAL A 302 -3.36 -9.10 -18.34
N VAL A 303 -2.38 -8.34 -18.82
CA VAL A 303 -1.42 -7.65 -17.92
C VAL A 303 -2.14 -6.53 -17.15
N ALA A 304 -2.94 -5.71 -17.83
CA ALA A 304 -3.79 -4.70 -17.19
C ALA A 304 -4.80 -5.35 -16.22
N ALA A 305 -5.44 -6.45 -16.62
CA ALA A 305 -6.36 -7.21 -15.78
C ALA A 305 -5.67 -7.74 -14.51
N THR A 306 -4.43 -8.21 -14.63
CA THR A 306 -3.63 -8.76 -13.52
C THR A 306 -3.24 -7.68 -12.52
N VAL A 307 -2.72 -6.53 -12.97
CA VAL A 307 -2.26 -5.46 -12.07
C VAL A 307 -3.41 -4.68 -11.45
N TRP A 308 -4.61 -4.68 -12.06
CA TRP A 308 -5.81 -4.05 -11.48
C TRP A 308 -6.73 -5.02 -10.74
N GLY A 309 -6.45 -6.33 -10.76
CA GLY A 309 -7.32 -7.35 -10.17
C GLY A 309 -8.71 -7.37 -10.81
N ARG A 310 -8.78 -7.18 -12.13
CA ARG A 310 -10.06 -7.22 -12.86
C ARG A 310 -10.37 -8.63 -13.31
N GLU A 311 -11.66 -8.89 -13.46
CA GLU A 311 -12.13 -10.17 -13.98
C GLU A 311 -11.58 -10.38 -15.40
N TYR A 312 -11.15 -11.63 -15.64
CA TYR A 312 -10.50 -12.13 -16.84
C TYR A 312 -11.14 -13.49 -17.17
N GLY A 313 -12.40 -13.45 -17.60
CA GLY A 313 -13.31 -14.60 -17.56
C GLY A 313 -13.56 -15.10 -16.14
N ASP A 314 -14.10 -16.30 -16.02
CA ASP A 314 -14.46 -16.90 -14.73
C ASP A 314 -13.24 -16.98 -13.80
N LEU A 315 -13.39 -16.43 -12.59
CA LEU A 315 -12.34 -16.45 -11.57
C LEU A 315 -12.15 -17.87 -11.03
N ILE A 316 -10.98 -18.46 -11.30
CA ILE A 316 -10.63 -19.82 -10.86
C ILE A 316 -9.52 -19.73 -9.82
N ARG A 317 -9.83 -20.01 -8.55
CA ARG A 317 -8.85 -19.97 -7.45
C ARG A 317 -8.64 -21.32 -6.75
N THR A 318 -9.20 -22.40 -7.28
CA THR A 318 -9.01 -23.75 -6.77
C THR A 318 -8.55 -24.69 -7.88
N SER A 319 -7.83 -25.74 -7.51
CA SER A 319 -7.45 -26.84 -8.39
C SER A 319 -7.77 -28.16 -7.71
N LYS A 320 -8.25 -29.15 -8.47
CA LYS A 320 -8.40 -30.52 -7.96
C LYS A 320 -7.08 -31.29 -7.94
N LYS A 321 -6.01 -30.75 -8.54
CA LYS A 321 -4.74 -31.44 -8.78
C LYS A 321 -3.66 -31.10 -7.74
N PHE A 322 -3.79 -29.97 -7.04
CA PHE A 322 -2.85 -29.47 -6.05
C PHE A 322 -3.51 -28.41 -5.16
N THR A 323 -2.92 -28.10 -4.01
CA THR A 323 -3.40 -27.04 -3.12
C THR A 323 -2.82 -25.69 -3.55
N VAL A 324 -3.67 -24.67 -3.68
CA VAL A 324 -3.26 -23.31 -4.05
C VAL A 324 -3.80 -22.29 -3.06
N THR A 325 -3.00 -21.29 -2.74
CA THR A 325 -3.41 -20.11 -1.93
C THR A 325 -2.97 -18.85 -2.67
N PHE A 326 -3.84 -17.84 -2.72
CA PHE A 326 -3.51 -16.55 -3.34
C PHE A 326 -3.25 -15.51 -2.25
N ILE A 327 -2.11 -14.82 -2.35
CA ILE A 327 -1.70 -13.74 -1.46
C ILE A 327 -1.53 -12.48 -2.30
N HIS A 328 -2.21 -11.40 -1.93
CA HIS A 328 -2.19 -10.15 -2.68
C HIS A 328 -2.33 -8.94 -1.76
N GLY A 329 -2.15 -7.76 -2.32
CA GLY A 329 -2.32 -6.48 -1.62
C GLY A 329 -3.71 -5.96 -1.90
N HIS A 330 -3.83 -5.26 -3.02
CA HIS A 330 -4.99 -4.46 -3.39
C HIS A 330 -6.19 -5.29 -3.87
N ASP A 331 -7.23 -5.38 -3.04
CA ASP A 331 -8.63 -5.49 -3.49
C ASP A 331 -9.60 -5.06 -2.38
N SER A 332 -10.53 -4.15 -2.68
CA SER A 332 -11.64 -3.77 -1.77
C SER A 332 -12.85 -4.69 -1.91
N TYR A 333 -12.80 -5.65 -2.83
CA TYR A 333 -13.92 -6.46 -3.26
C TYR A 333 -13.70 -7.98 -3.16
N ASP A 334 -12.63 -8.44 -2.51
CA ASP A 334 -12.41 -9.87 -2.30
C ASP A 334 -13.18 -10.34 -1.04
N PRO A 335 -14.26 -11.13 -1.18
CA PRO A 335 -14.92 -11.70 -0.02
C PRO A 335 -13.95 -12.63 0.71
N GLU A 336 -13.84 -12.46 2.02
CA GLU A 336 -12.97 -13.29 2.87
C GLU A 336 -13.20 -14.78 2.61
N LYS A 337 -12.19 -15.45 2.03
CA LYS A 337 -12.09 -16.91 1.97
C LYS A 337 -10.77 -17.32 2.60
N VAL A 338 -10.76 -18.47 3.27
CA VAL A 338 -9.58 -18.99 3.99
C VAL A 338 -8.35 -19.10 3.08
N GLU A 339 -8.57 -19.40 1.81
CA GLU A 339 -7.55 -19.59 0.76
C GLU A 339 -7.02 -18.27 0.16
N HIS A 340 -7.54 -17.12 0.60
CA HIS A 340 -7.15 -15.79 0.12
C HIS A 340 -6.57 -14.97 1.27
N VAL A 341 -5.42 -14.35 1.02
CA VAL A 341 -4.76 -13.47 2.00
C VAL A 341 -4.58 -12.11 1.37
N THR A 342 -5.33 -11.12 1.83
CA THR A 342 -5.04 -9.71 1.53
C THR A 342 -4.07 -9.17 2.59
N LEU A 343 -3.07 -8.42 2.13
CA LEU A 343 -2.14 -7.66 2.96
C LEU A 343 -2.43 -6.16 2.92
N ASN A 344 -3.58 -5.77 2.33
CA ASN A 344 -4.04 -4.39 2.28
C ASN A 344 -4.22 -3.83 3.69
N ASN A 345 -3.67 -2.64 3.93
CA ASN A 345 -3.83 -1.94 5.20
C ASN A 345 -3.74 -0.42 4.96
N GLN A 346 -4.14 0.35 5.97
CA GLN A 346 -4.08 1.82 5.89
C GLN A 346 -2.77 2.40 6.44
N LEU A 347 -1.90 1.58 7.02
CA LEU A 347 -0.66 2.06 7.64
C LEU A 347 0.27 2.58 6.54
N GLY A 348 0.85 3.75 6.74
CA GLY A 348 1.70 4.41 5.77
C GLY A 348 0.96 5.11 4.62
N GLN A 349 -0.36 4.93 4.51
CA GLN A 349 -1.19 5.66 3.56
C GLN A 349 -1.37 7.12 4.04
N PHE A 350 -1.02 8.10 3.19
CA PHE A 350 -1.00 9.52 3.56
C PHE A 350 -0.14 9.75 4.83
N GLN A 351 -0.58 10.62 5.74
CA GLN A 351 0.09 10.89 7.02
C GLN A 351 -0.24 9.84 8.11
N ASN A 352 -0.78 8.67 7.75
CA ASN A 352 -1.16 7.64 8.72
C ASN A 352 0.06 6.83 9.19
N ASN A 353 0.77 7.38 10.17
CA ASN A 353 1.97 6.75 10.74
C ASN A 353 1.68 5.74 11.87
N VAL A 354 0.42 5.59 12.28
CA VAL A 354 0.02 4.66 13.34
C VAL A 354 -1.05 3.70 12.84
N GLY A 355 -0.90 2.41 13.11
CA GLY A 355 -1.87 1.41 12.68
C GLY A 355 -1.35 -0.01 12.73
N ASP A 356 -2.15 -0.92 12.21
CA ASP A 356 -1.83 -2.34 12.19
C ASP A 356 -0.94 -2.67 10.98
N LEU A 357 0.17 -3.36 11.23
CA LEU A 357 1.06 -3.88 10.20
C LEU A 357 0.74 -5.36 9.94
N TYR A 358 0.46 -5.66 8.66
CA TYR A 358 0.20 -7.01 8.18
C TYR A 358 1.35 -7.48 7.29
N LEU A 359 1.96 -8.61 7.65
CA LEU A 359 2.97 -9.28 6.83
C LEU A 359 2.63 -10.76 6.65
N TYR A 360 3.20 -11.38 5.61
CA TYR A 360 3.07 -12.81 5.37
C TYR A 360 4.42 -13.46 5.19
N ALA A 361 4.69 -14.53 5.93
CA ALA A 361 5.94 -15.26 5.86
C ALA A 361 5.71 -16.74 5.56
N THR A 362 6.63 -17.35 4.83
CA THR A 362 6.67 -18.76 4.46
C THR A 362 8.09 -19.31 4.59
N ASN A 363 8.21 -20.63 4.52
CA ASN A 363 9.50 -21.32 4.41
C ASN A 363 9.59 -22.20 3.16
N GLY A 364 8.75 -21.94 2.15
CA GLY A 364 8.69 -22.74 0.93
C GLY A 364 9.87 -22.51 -0.01
N LEU A 365 10.01 -23.41 -0.98
CA LEU A 365 10.97 -23.31 -2.06
C LEU A 365 10.52 -22.28 -3.10
N ARG A 366 11.47 -21.69 -3.81
CA ARG A 366 11.21 -20.76 -4.92
C ARG A 366 12.36 -20.79 -5.90
N ALA A 367 12.11 -20.35 -7.13
CA ALA A 367 13.18 -20.00 -8.05
C ALA A 367 14.01 -18.82 -7.49
N VAL A 368 15.33 -18.90 -7.62
CA VAL A 368 16.23 -17.80 -7.24
C VAL A 368 16.05 -16.67 -8.28
N PRO A 369 15.73 -15.42 -7.88
CA PRO A 369 15.31 -14.35 -8.79
C PRO A 369 16.27 -14.01 -9.94
N ILE A 370 17.57 -14.20 -9.72
CA ILE A 370 18.64 -13.65 -10.57
C ILE A 370 18.90 -14.50 -11.84
N GLN A 371 18.24 -15.66 -12.00
CA GLN A 371 18.55 -16.58 -13.10
C GLN A 371 17.94 -16.22 -14.45
N TYR A 372 16.99 -15.28 -14.53
CA TYR A 372 16.29 -15.00 -15.79
C TYR A 372 17.12 -14.21 -16.80
N LEU A 373 18.00 -13.31 -16.33
CA LEU A 373 18.76 -12.40 -17.18
C LEU A 373 20.22 -12.81 -17.39
N ASN A 374 20.69 -13.86 -16.71
CA ASN A 374 22.08 -14.32 -16.83
C ASN A 374 22.22 -15.83 -16.55
N PRO A 375 21.77 -16.70 -17.48
CA PRO A 375 21.82 -18.15 -17.29
C PRO A 375 23.26 -18.69 -17.16
N ASP A 376 24.26 -17.97 -17.67
CA ASP A 376 25.66 -18.41 -17.71
C ASP A 376 26.45 -18.12 -16.42
N LYS A 377 25.92 -17.28 -15.52
CA LYS A 377 26.48 -17.14 -14.16
C LYS A 377 25.93 -18.26 -13.29
N LYS A 378 26.60 -19.43 -13.33
CA LYS A 378 26.51 -20.42 -12.24
C LYS A 378 27.00 -19.78 -10.94
N ILE A 379 26.12 -19.07 -10.24
CA ILE A 379 26.30 -18.87 -8.80
C ILE A 379 26.06 -20.25 -8.19
N LEU A 380 27.15 -20.94 -7.86
CA LEU A 380 27.12 -22.13 -7.01
C LEU A 380 26.33 -21.76 -5.76
N SER A 381 25.07 -22.19 -5.68
CA SER A 381 24.33 -22.12 -4.44
C SER A 381 25.08 -23.02 -3.47
N SER A 382 25.77 -22.43 -2.50
CA SER A 382 26.47 -23.13 -1.41
C SER A 382 25.48 -23.72 -0.39
N ARG A 383 24.32 -24.19 -0.87
CA ARG A 383 23.17 -24.62 -0.07
C ARG A 383 23.31 -26.05 0.48
N GLU A 384 24.33 -26.80 0.07
CA GLU A 384 24.50 -28.20 0.49
C GLU A 384 25.49 -28.44 1.65
N LYS A 385 26.13 -27.42 2.26
CA LYS A 385 27.13 -27.71 3.31
C LYS A 385 26.98 -27.07 4.67
N ASN A 386 26.06 -26.14 4.91
CA ASN A 386 25.98 -25.48 6.22
C ASN A 386 24.54 -25.36 6.74
N GLN A 387 24.02 -26.47 7.28
CA GLN A 387 23.02 -26.40 8.35
C GLN A 387 23.70 -25.78 9.59
N PRO A 388 23.12 -24.76 10.24
CA PRO A 388 23.62 -24.28 11.52
C PRO A 388 23.44 -25.36 12.57
N ALA A 389 24.53 -25.76 13.22
CA ALA A 389 24.53 -26.85 14.19
C ALA A 389 23.78 -26.50 15.49
N ASN A 390 23.53 -25.23 15.80
CA ASN A 390 22.85 -24.81 17.03
C ASN A 390 22.05 -23.52 16.86
N ALA A 391 20.86 -23.49 17.47
CA ALA A 391 19.89 -22.39 17.38
C ALA A 391 20.09 -21.23 18.39
N ASN A 392 21.22 -21.20 19.13
CA ASN A 392 21.38 -20.35 20.31
C ASN A 392 22.41 -19.21 20.20
N ASP A 393 23.02 -18.96 19.04
CA ASP A 393 24.13 -18.00 18.93
C ASP A 393 23.72 -16.52 18.74
N TYR A 394 22.44 -16.16 18.90
CA TYR A 394 21.99 -14.77 18.84
C TYR A 394 21.13 -14.41 20.06
N VAL A 395 21.77 -14.14 21.19
CA VAL A 395 21.13 -13.51 22.35
C VAL A 395 21.62 -12.07 22.46
N VAL A 396 20.81 -11.13 21.96
CA VAL A 396 20.98 -9.69 22.20
C VAL A 396 20.30 -9.35 23.53
N LYS A 397 21.06 -8.78 24.49
CA LYS A 397 20.53 -8.31 25.78
C LYS A 397 19.88 -6.94 25.61
N ILE A 398 18.59 -6.82 25.92
CA ILE A 398 17.83 -5.57 25.93
C ILE A 398 17.60 -5.12 27.38
N PRO A 399 17.83 -3.83 27.74
CA PRO A 399 17.55 -3.32 29.08
C PRO A 399 16.09 -2.82 29.21
N HIS A 400 15.45 -3.16 30.34
CA HIS A 400 14.09 -2.75 30.69
C HIS A 400 14.03 -1.33 31.25
N THR A 401 13.06 -0.52 30.78
CA THR A 401 12.64 0.74 31.42
C THR A 401 11.16 0.66 31.84
N LYS A 402 10.84 1.29 32.98
CA LYS A 402 9.53 1.25 33.66
C LYS A 402 8.51 2.23 33.06
N PRO A 403 7.20 1.99 33.17
CA PRO A 403 6.16 2.87 32.63
C PRO A 403 5.83 4.04 33.57
N SER A 404 5.52 5.20 32.97
CA SER A 404 5.09 6.42 33.65
C SER A 404 3.56 6.51 33.75
N PHE A 405 3.06 6.96 34.90
CA PHE A 405 1.66 7.26 35.17
C PHE A 405 1.30 8.69 34.74
N PHE A 406 0.35 8.86 33.81
CA PHE A 406 -0.36 10.14 33.64
C PHE A 406 -1.87 9.90 33.59
N LYS A 407 -2.61 10.66 34.41
CA LYS A 407 -4.07 10.76 34.43
C LYS A 407 -4.55 11.52 33.20
N ILE A 408 -5.43 10.89 32.41
CA ILE A 408 -6.10 11.50 31.26
C ILE A 408 -7.26 12.37 31.76
N THR A 409 -7.15 13.69 31.63
CA THR A 409 -8.31 14.58 31.58
C THR A 409 -8.87 14.52 30.17
N ASN A 410 -10.13 14.08 30.00
CA ASN A 410 -10.77 14.03 28.69
C ASN A 410 -10.71 15.41 28.03
N PRO A 411 -10.01 15.58 26.89
CA PRO A 411 -10.00 16.85 26.20
C PRO A 411 -11.41 17.21 25.77
N MET A 412 -11.80 18.46 25.99
CA MET A 412 -13.07 19.01 25.51
C MET A 412 -13.10 18.82 23.98
N MET A 413 -13.92 17.90 23.49
CA MET A 413 -14.08 17.69 22.05
C MET A 413 -14.68 18.95 21.44
N THR A 414 -13.92 19.61 20.56
CA THR A 414 -14.40 20.72 19.75
C THR A 414 -14.97 20.17 18.45
N PHE A 415 -16.17 20.64 18.08
CA PHE A 415 -16.83 20.28 16.82
C PHE A 415 -16.78 21.47 15.85
N PRO A 416 -16.70 21.25 14.52
CA PRO A 416 -16.79 22.33 13.55
C PRO A 416 -18.07 23.15 13.69
N ASP A 417 -17.98 24.47 13.58
CA ASP A 417 -19.13 25.38 13.68
C ASP A 417 -20.23 25.06 12.66
N SER A 418 -19.85 24.52 11.50
CA SER A 418 -20.78 24.08 10.45
C SER A 418 -21.75 23.00 10.92
N TYR A 419 -21.35 22.12 11.85
CA TYR A 419 -22.26 21.09 12.37
C TYR A 419 -23.37 21.71 13.19
N LYS A 420 -23.00 22.68 14.04
CA LYS A 420 -23.96 23.45 14.83
C LYS A 420 -24.87 24.29 13.94
N GLN A 421 -24.31 24.94 12.92
CA GLN A 421 -25.10 25.72 11.96
C GLN A 421 -26.14 24.86 11.21
N ILE A 422 -25.77 23.66 10.75
CA ILE A 422 -26.71 22.72 10.08
C ILE A 422 -27.77 22.22 11.06
N TRP A 423 -27.36 21.91 12.29
CA TRP A 423 -28.26 21.44 13.34
C TRP A 423 -29.31 22.49 13.72
N ASP A 424 -28.88 23.74 13.89
CA ASP A 424 -29.71 24.86 14.32
C ASP A 424 -30.57 25.44 13.17
N SER A 425 -30.10 25.36 11.92
CA SER A 425 -30.83 25.86 10.74
C SER A 425 -32.09 25.04 10.42
N THR A 426 -32.17 23.80 10.91
CA THR A 426 -33.34 22.93 10.79
C THR A 426 -34.42 23.35 11.80
N LYS A 427 -35.08 24.49 11.53
CA LYS A 427 -36.11 25.10 12.40
C LYS A 427 -37.35 24.21 12.51
N GLY A 428 -37.80 23.95 13.73
CA GLY A 428 -39.03 23.19 14.03
C GLY A 428 -38.99 21.69 13.69
N GLY A 429 -37.87 21.17 13.17
CA GLY A 429 -37.71 19.76 12.84
C GLY A 429 -37.39 18.90 14.07
N SER A 430 -37.88 17.66 14.07
CA SER A 430 -37.50 16.65 15.06
C SER A 430 -36.00 16.38 15.03
N ASN A 431 -35.44 15.80 16.09
CA ASN A 431 -34.02 15.39 16.10
C ASN A 431 -33.67 14.47 14.93
N ILE A 432 -34.61 13.65 14.47
CA ILE A 432 -34.45 12.83 13.26
C ILE A 432 -34.21 13.70 12.02
N ALA A 433 -34.96 14.80 11.86
CA ALA A 433 -34.77 15.73 10.74
C ALA A 433 -33.39 16.41 10.80
N ARG A 434 -32.95 16.83 11.99
CA ARG A 434 -31.63 17.45 12.21
C ARG A 434 -30.48 16.49 11.90
N ILE A 435 -30.59 15.24 12.35
CA ILE A 435 -29.62 14.20 12.03
C ILE A 435 -29.56 13.97 10.52
N LYS A 436 -30.72 13.85 9.86
CA LYS A 436 -30.77 13.68 8.40
C LYS A 436 -30.13 14.85 7.65
N ALA A 437 -30.29 16.09 8.11
CA ALA A 437 -29.61 17.24 7.52
C ALA A 437 -28.07 17.13 7.60
N LEU A 438 -27.54 16.68 8.74
CA LEU A 438 -26.10 16.41 8.88
C LEU A 438 -25.62 15.25 7.99
N LEU A 439 -26.43 14.21 7.82
CA LEU A 439 -26.10 13.09 6.94
C LEU A 439 -26.15 13.50 5.47
N LYS A 440 -27.10 14.34 5.07
CA LYS A 440 -27.17 14.93 3.73
C LYS A 440 -25.99 15.84 3.41
N ASP A 441 -25.54 16.63 4.39
CA ASP A 441 -24.29 17.38 4.26
C ASP A 441 -23.09 16.44 4.11
N TYR A 442 -23.07 15.33 4.85
CA TYR A 442 -22.01 14.34 4.73
C TYR A 442 -21.98 13.67 3.34
N THR A 443 -23.15 13.38 2.76
CA THR A 443 -23.30 12.75 1.44
C THR A 443 -23.30 13.75 0.28
N LYS A 444 -23.36 15.06 0.58
CA LYS A 444 -23.41 16.17 -0.38
C LYS A 444 -24.60 16.09 -1.36
N GLU A 445 -25.75 15.61 -0.88
CA GLU A 445 -26.97 15.44 -1.69
C GLU A 445 -27.53 16.75 -2.25
N ASP A 446 -27.40 17.85 -1.52
CA ASP A 446 -27.97 19.15 -1.89
C ASP A 446 -26.98 20.05 -2.66
N SER A 447 -25.85 19.50 -3.14
CA SER A 447 -24.89 20.26 -3.94
C SER A 447 -25.46 20.59 -5.32
N VAL A 448 -25.35 21.85 -5.74
CA VAL A 448 -25.87 22.39 -7.02
C VAL A 448 -25.33 21.65 -8.26
N PHE A 449 -24.23 20.92 -8.12
CA PHE A 449 -23.62 20.13 -9.20
C PHE A 449 -23.97 18.62 -9.13
N GLY A 450 -24.96 18.22 -8.34
CA GLY A 450 -25.32 16.81 -8.12
C GLY A 450 -24.35 16.09 -7.18
N SER A 451 -24.80 14.96 -6.63
CA SER A 451 -24.04 14.17 -5.63
C SER A 451 -22.67 13.72 -6.12
N PHE A 452 -22.52 13.49 -7.43
CA PHE A 452 -21.28 13.09 -8.07
C PHE A 452 -20.19 14.17 -7.96
N TRP A 453 -20.46 15.41 -8.38
CA TRP A 453 -19.46 16.48 -8.37
C TRP A 453 -19.20 17.04 -6.98
N GLY A 454 -20.22 17.09 -6.11
CA GLY A 454 -20.05 17.51 -4.71
C GLY A 454 -19.10 16.61 -3.90
N LEU A 455 -19.08 15.31 -4.18
CA LEU A 455 -18.18 14.35 -3.55
C LEU A 455 -16.75 14.41 -4.11
N ILE A 456 -16.59 14.82 -5.37
CA ILE A 456 -15.29 15.03 -6.04
C ILE A 456 -14.59 16.26 -5.47
N PHE A 457 -15.27 17.42 -5.41
CA PHE A 457 -14.65 18.67 -4.93
C PHE A 457 -14.35 18.71 -3.43
N THR A 458 -14.86 17.76 -2.65
CA THR A 458 -14.67 17.71 -1.19
C THR A 458 -13.77 16.58 -0.73
N LEU A 459 -13.11 15.82 -1.62
CA LEU A 459 -12.24 14.67 -1.27
C LEU A 459 -12.98 13.54 -0.51
N HIS A 460 -14.27 13.31 -0.81
CA HIS A 460 -15.09 12.28 -0.18
C HIS A 460 -15.36 11.05 -1.07
N TRP A 461 -14.79 11.01 -2.28
CA TRP A 461 -14.93 9.87 -3.21
C TRP A 461 -14.16 8.63 -2.69
N GLY A 462 -14.78 7.44 -2.75
CA GLY A 462 -14.14 6.16 -2.39
C GLY A 462 -14.31 5.69 -0.94
N ARG A 463 -15.05 6.40 -0.08
CA ARG A 463 -15.35 5.90 1.27
C ARG A 463 -16.56 4.97 1.24
N HIS A 464 -16.38 3.69 1.54
CA HIS A 464 -17.43 2.66 1.59
C HIS A 464 -18.69 3.09 2.38
N HIS A 465 -18.54 3.96 3.39
CA HIS A 465 -19.67 4.43 4.18
C HIS A 465 -20.55 5.47 3.51
N VAL A 466 -20.13 6.16 2.43
CA VAL A 466 -20.95 7.25 1.85
C VAL A 466 -22.26 6.72 1.28
N LYS A 467 -22.22 5.58 0.57
CA LYS A 467 -23.42 4.92 0.04
C LYS A 467 -24.32 4.39 1.16
N SER A 468 -23.74 3.79 2.21
CA SER A 468 -24.51 3.30 3.36
C SER A 468 -25.11 4.44 4.19
N VAL A 469 -24.38 5.54 4.39
CA VAL A 469 -24.89 6.73 5.07
C VAL A 469 -25.99 7.40 4.25
N HIS A 470 -25.87 7.42 2.92
CA HIS A 470 -26.95 7.86 2.02
C HIS A 470 -28.22 7.02 2.21
N GLN A 471 -28.08 5.70 2.25
CA GLN A 471 -29.20 4.80 2.50
C GLN A 471 -29.82 5.04 3.89
N ILE A 472 -29.01 5.25 4.93
CA ILE A 472 -29.48 5.62 6.27
C ILE A 472 -30.21 6.97 6.24
N ALA A 473 -29.70 7.97 5.53
CA ALA A 473 -30.35 9.28 5.42
C ALA A 473 -31.76 9.19 4.79
N GLN A 474 -31.95 8.27 3.83
CA GLN A 474 -33.23 8.03 3.17
C GLN A 474 -34.20 7.13 3.96
N THR A 475 -33.68 6.25 4.81
CA THR A 475 -34.49 5.30 5.59
C THR A 475 -35.43 6.00 6.56
N ARG A 476 -36.67 5.50 6.71
CA ARG A 476 -37.65 6.03 7.67
C ARG A 476 -37.36 5.44 9.05
N TYR A 477 -36.90 6.28 9.97
CA TYR A 477 -36.69 5.91 11.37
C TYR A 477 -37.78 6.51 12.25
N THR A 478 -38.13 5.78 13.31
CA THR A 478 -39.08 6.22 14.34
C THR A 478 -38.38 6.76 15.59
N SER A 479 -37.07 6.51 15.75
CA SER A 479 -36.26 6.97 16.89
C SER A 479 -34.86 7.42 16.48
N VAL A 480 -34.22 8.22 17.34
CA VAL A 480 -32.84 8.68 17.15
C VAL A 480 -31.85 7.54 17.40
N GLU A 481 -32.16 6.68 18.36
CA GLU A 481 -31.35 5.53 18.77
C GLU A 481 -31.14 4.57 17.60
N ALA A 482 -32.18 4.33 16.79
CA ALA A 482 -32.09 3.46 15.63
C ALA A 482 -31.13 4.03 14.57
N ILE A 483 -31.16 5.35 14.33
CA ILE A 483 -30.22 6.01 13.39
C ILE A 483 -28.78 5.90 13.90
N LEU A 484 -28.55 6.19 15.18
CA LEU A 484 -27.22 6.11 15.79
C LEU A 484 -26.67 4.68 15.79
N SER A 485 -27.53 3.68 16.03
CA SER A 485 -27.18 2.27 15.96
C SER A 485 -26.66 1.90 14.57
N ASP A 486 -27.41 2.25 13.52
CA ASP A 486 -27.02 1.92 12.14
C ASP A 486 -25.75 2.67 11.72
N LEU A 487 -25.60 3.94 12.11
CA LEU A 487 -24.38 4.71 11.85
C LEU A 487 -23.15 4.11 12.54
N LYS A 488 -23.29 3.60 13.77
CA LYS A 488 -22.20 2.94 14.50
C LYS A 488 -21.89 1.55 13.96
N ALA A 489 -22.89 0.83 13.45
CA ALA A 489 -22.70 -0.47 12.80
C ALA A 489 -21.79 -0.38 11.57
N LEU A 490 -21.69 0.81 10.94
CA LEU A 490 -20.72 1.08 9.89
C LEU A 490 -19.27 1.09 10.37
N LYS A 491 -19.00 1.05 11.68
CA LYS A 491 -17.65 1.10 12.28
C LYS A 491 -16.78 2.23 11.71
N PRO A 492 -17.24 3.50 11.78
CA PRO A 492 -16.48 4.61 11.22
C PRO A 492 -15.12 4.75 11.90
N LYS A 493 -14.09 5.09 11.12
CA LYS A 493 -12.74 5.38 11.62
C LYS A 493 -12.80 6.42 12.74
N GLU A 494 -12.20 6.10 13.89
CA GLU A 494 -12.15 7.02 15.03
C GLU A 494 -11.48 8.35 14.63
N GLY A 495 -12.10 9.47 15.01
CA GLY A 495 -11.67 10.81 14.61
C GLY A 495 -12.02 11.19 13.17
N GLY A 496 -12.57 10.27 12.38
CA GLY A 496 -13.05 10.51 11.02
C GLY A 496 -14.27 11.44 10.95
N SER A 497 -14.55 11.96 9.76
CA SER A 497 -15.66 12.90 9.49
C SER A 497 -17.04 12.37 9.91
N LEU A 498 -17.28 11.06 9.76
CA LEU A 498 -18.52 10.40 10.20
C LEU A 498 -18.55 10.19 11.72
N ASP A 499 -17.46 9.71 12.32
CA ASP A 499 -17.33 9.54 13.78
C ASP A 499 -17.53 10.87 14.52
N LYS A 500 -16.93 11.96 14.02
CA LYS A 500 -17.13 13.32 14.55
C LYS A 500 -18.60 13.77 14.49
N ARG A 501 -19.33 13.45 13.42
CA ARG A 501 -20.77 13.75 13.32
C ARG A 501 -21.59 12.90 14.29
N ILE A 502 -21.28 11.62 14.45
CA ILE A 502 -21.94 10.74 15.43
C ILE A 502 -21.75 11.30 16.85
N LYS A 503 -20.51 11.61 17.23
CA LYS A 503 -20.19 12.22 18.53
C LYS A 503 -20.88 13.57 18.73
N PHE A 504 -20.96 14.39 17.68
CA PHE A 504 -21.71 15.65 17.71
C PHE A 504 -23.20 15.40 17.98
N ILE A 505 -23.83 14.49 17.23
CA ILE A 505 -25.25 14.13 17.41
C ILE A 505 -25.50 13.67 18.84
N GLU A 506 -24.69 12.74 19.36
CA GLU A 506 -24.80 12.25 20.74
C GLU A 506 -24.70 13.38 21.77
N SER A 507 -23.80 14.34 21.56
CA SER A 507 -23.63 15.47 22.46
C SER A 507 -24.87 16.39 22.49
N GLN A 508 -25.49 16.63 21.34
CA GLN A 508 -26.71 17.45 21.22
C GLN A 508 -27.92 16.76 21.87
N ILE A 509 -28.10 15.46 21.63
CA ILE A 509 -29.18 14.68 22.23
C ILE A 509 -29.05 14.65 23.75
N ARG A 510 -27.82 14.45 24.27
CA ARG A 510 -27.54 14.50 25.71
C ARG A 510 -27.90 15.86 26.29
N THR A 511 -27.46 16.94 25.65
CA THR A 511 -27.72 18.32 26.10
C THR A 511 -29.21 18.62 26.17
N GLN A 512 -29.98 18.25 25.14
CA GLN A 512 -31.42 18.44 25.13
C GLN A 512 -32.14 17.65 26.23
N ARG A 513 -31.70 16.41 26.50
CA ARG A 513 -32.24 15.59 27.60
C ARG A 513 -31.94 16.19 28.97
N CYS A 514 -30.76 16.78 29.15
CA CYS A 514 -30.40 17.46 30.39
C CYS A 514 -31.20 18.76 30.59
N ASN A 515 -31.58 19.44 29.50
CA ASN A 515 -32.30 20.71 29.56
C ASN A 515 -33.83 20.58 29.60
N ASN A 516 -34.37 19.37 29.44
CA ASN A 516 -35.80 19.10 29.50
C ASN A 516 -36.09 17.81 30.29
N PRO A 517 -36.21 17.90 31.63
CA PRO A 517 -36.37 16.73 32.50
C PRO A 517 -37.65 15.90 32.21
N ASP A 518 -38.67 16.49 31.57
CA ASP A 518 -39.91 15.78 31.21
C ASP A 518 -39.72 14.75 30.08
N LEU A 519 -38.64 14.84 29.30
CA LEU A 519 -38.27 13.85 28.27
C LEU A 519 -37.58 12.59 28.84
N GLN A 520 -37.29 12.53 30.14
CA GLN A 520 -36.71 11.33 30.77
C GLN A 520 -37.76 10.24 31.06
N PHE A 521 -39.06 10.55 31.07
CA PHE A 521 -40.10 9.65 31.58
C PHE A 521 -40.80 8.75 30.54
N ASN A 522 -40.43 8.80 29.25
CA ASN A 522 -41.02 7.95 28.20
C ASN A 522 -40.05 6.89 27.65
N LEU A 523 -39.37 6.17 28.55
CA LEU A 523 -38.68 4.91 28.25
C LEU A 523 -38.96 3.91 29.39
N LYS A 524 -40.04 3.14 29.23
CA LYS A 524 -40.18 1.79 29.79
C LYS A 524 -40.44 0.84 28.64
#